data_AF-A0AAD9EAD6-F1
#
_entry.id   AF-A0AAD9EAD6-F1
#
_cell.length_a   1.000
_cell.length_b   1.000
_cell.length_c   1.000
_cell.angle_alpha   90.00
_cell.angle_beta   90.00
_cell.angle_gamma   90.00
#
_symmetry.space_group_name_H-M   'P 1'
#
loop_
_entity.id
_entity.type
_entity.pdbx_description
1 polymer ?
#
loop_
_entity_poly.entity_id
_entity_poly.type
_entity_poly.pdbx_seq_one_letter_code
_entity_poly.pdbx_strand_id
1 'polypeptide(L)'
;NPAAENILASASGDFTIKLWDIGTGQSTHSLKHNDIVQSLSWNASGSLLVTTSRDKKIRVWDARAEKPVHEAPGHPGAKNSRAVWMGEHNRFATCGFSRMSERQIALWEPGRNEPIGGFTMLDSISGVCMPFWDEGSNCLYLAGKGDGNIRYFEYENDKFEFLSEYKSAEPQRGIAFVPRRGINVHENEVMRAYKTVNDTYIEPISFTVPRRAETFQSDIFPPATGLKPAVSAKEWLEGKDGIPNKIDLESVYEGTAPKEVVADYKPPTIASAPTPAAKPAPKPAPAPAPEPAPVSRSPPPSMKDQGASMANMASKFKDDEPAEPEVEDDNSSFEEVQRPAQRAAPAAATPARVEHATKIPSPIKPASPAFKSPASTSQPSPIKQAAPSPSSSGHIESSLDQIRQMLEQQTKLIGKQNDKISQLSAEVEGLKRKVNAGGSQDQSERIRQLELELEAARS
;
A
#
# COMPACT_ATOMS: atom_id res chain seq x y z
N ASN A 1 -9.63 10.69 8.94
CA ASN A 1 -8.81 10.95 10.13
C ASN A 1 -9.32 9.98 11.20
N PRO A 2 -8.45 9.22 11.90
CA PRO A 2 -8.91 8.27 12.92
C PRO A 2 -9.41 8.94 14.20
N ALA A 3 -8.91 10.13 14.54
CA ALA A 3 -9.23 10.86 15.77
C ALA A 3 -10.32 11.93 15.62
N ALA A 4 -10.29 12.67 14.51
CA ALA A 4 -11.18 13.80 14.29
C ALA A 4 -12.46 13.42 13.54
N GLU A 5 -13.61 13.83 14.08
CA GLU A 5 -14.91 13.67 13.45
C GLU A 5 -14.95 14.29 12.05
N ASN A 6 -15.58 13.63 11.07
CA ASN A 6 -15.86 14.14 9.72
C ASN A 6 -14.64 14.61 8.88
N ILE A 7 -13.39 14.47 9.36
CA ILE A 7 -12.20 14.83 8.60
C ILE A 7 -11.76 13.69 7.67
N LEU A 8 -11.87 13.90 6.36
CA LEU A 8 -11.48 12.95 5.31
C LEU A 8 -10.24 13.43 4.55
N ALA A 9 -9.37 12.49 4.14
CA ALA A 9 -8.28 12.75 3.20
C ALA A 9 -8.56 12.03 1.87
N SER A 10 -8.35 12.71 0.74
CA SER A 10 -8.42 12.14 -0.59
C SER A 10 -7.19 12.52 -1.41
N ALA A 11 -6.51 11.56 -2.03
CA ALA A 11 -5.48 11.81 -3.02
C ALA A 11 -6.07 11.84 -4.45
N SER A 12 -5.51 12.69 -5.30
CA SER A 12 -5.97 12.89 -6.68
C SER A 12 -4.83 12.75 -7.70
N GLY A 13 -5.19 12.53 -8.98
CA GLY A 13 -4.25 12.51 -10.10
C GLY A 13 -3.64 13.87 -10.44
N ASP A 14 -4.12 14.95 -9.82
CA ASP A 14 -3.55 16.31 -9.87
C ASP A 14 -2.33 16.51 -8.94
N PHE A 15 -1.83 15.43 -8.36
CA PHE A 15 -0.72 15.39 -7.40
C PHE A 15 -1.00 16.12 -6.08
N THR A 16 -2.27 16.34 -5.72
CA THR A 16 -2.65 16.87 -4.41
C THR A 16 -3.34 15.82 -3.54
N ILE A 17 -3.19 16.00 -2.22
CA ILE A 17 -4.06 15.42 -1.22
C ILE A 17 -4.92 16.55 -0.67
N LYS A 18 -6.24 16.39 -0.74
CA LYS A 18 -7.18 17.31 -0.12
C LYS A 18 -7.64 16.76 1.22
N LEU A 19 -7.66 17.62 2.22
CA LEU A 19 -8.38 17.39 3.45
C LEU A 19 -9.75 18.04 3.35
N TRP A 20 -10.76 17.36 3.85
CA TRP A 20 -12.16 17.75 3.80
C TRP A 20 -12.76 17.68 5.19
N ASP A 21 -13.59 18.66 5.51
CA ASP A 21 -14.62 18.51 6.54
C ASP A 21 -15.92 18.09 5.84
N ILE A 22 -16.34 16.84 6.05
CA ILE A 22 -17.57 16.28 5.47
C ILE A 22 -18.81 17.02 6.00
N GLY A 23 -18.77 17.54 7.23
CA GLY A 23 -19.91 18.23 7.85
C GLY A 23 -20.25 19.56 7.19
N THR A 24 -19.24 20.27 6.66
CA THR A 24 -19.41 21.51 5.88
C THR A 24 -19.30 21.31 4.37
N GLY A 25 -18.83 20.14 3.92
CA GLY A 25 -18.55 19.83 2.52
C GLY A 25 -17.36 20.60 1.92
N GLN A 26 -16.56 21.27 2.75
CA GLN A 26 -15.45 22.12 2.32
C GLN A 26 -14.10 21.40 2.36
N SER A 27 -13.22 21.74 1.42
CA SER A 27 -11.81 21.35 1.52
C SER A 27 -11.08 22.37 2.39
N THR A 28 -10.45 21.89 3.46
CA THR A 28 -9.81 22.73 4.48
C THR A 28 -8.33 22.97 4.21
N HIS A 29 -7.63 21.96 3.69
CA HIS A 29 -6.20 22.00 3.38
C HIS A 29 -5.85 21.24 2.10
N SER A 30 -4.74 21.60 1.46
CA SER A 30 -4.23 20.99 0.22
C SER A 30 -2.72 20.70 0.31
N LEU A 31 -2.37 19.42 0.45
CA LEU A 31 -0.98 18.95 0.49
C LEU A 31 -0.50 18.68 -0.95
N LYS A 32 0.54 19.39 -1.41
CA LYS A 32 1.04 19.29 -2.80
C LYS A 32 2.23 18.34 -2.92
N HIS A 33 2.11 17.34 -3.79
CA HIS A 33 3.21 16.47 -4.21
C HIS A 33 3.77 16.87 -5.58
N ASN A 34 4.95 16.34 -5.92
CA ASN A 34 5.61 16.56 -7.21
C ASN A 34 5.23 15.52 -8.28
N ASP A 35 4.60 14.41 -7.89
CA ASP A 35 4.15 13.31 -8.76
C ASP A 35 3.01 12.55 -8.03
N ILE A 36 2.37 11.61 -8.73
CA ILE A 36 1.22 10.80 -8.28
C ILE A 36 1.44 10.24 -6.88
N VAL A 37 0.50 10.52 -5.97
CA VAL A 37 0.42 9.91 -4.64
C VAL A 37 -0.07 8.46 -4.79
N GLN A 38 0.66 7.52 -4.20
CA GLN A 38 0.42 6.07 -4.34
C GLN A 38 -0.25 5.45 -3.09
N SER A 39 -0.06 6.07 -1.93
CA SER A 39 -0.60 5.64 -0.64
C SER A 39 -0.66 6.82 0.33
N LEU A 40 -1.61 6.77 1.26
CA LEU A 40 -1.72 7.67 2.40
C LEU A 40 -2.14 6.86 3.64
N SER A 41 -1.63 7.20 4.82
CA SER A 41 -2.03 6.57 6.08
C SER A 41 -1.86 7.56 7.24
N TRP A 42 -2.80 7.56 8.18
CA TRP A 42 -2.84 8.46 9.33
C TRP A 42 -2.21 7.82 10.56
N ASN A 43 -1.53 8.59 11.40
CA ASN A 43 -1.21 8.16 12.77
C ASN A 43 -2.46 8.06 13.64
N ALA A 44 -2.43 7.30 14.74
CA ALA A 44 -3.58 7.12 15.63
C ALA A 44 -4.22 8.43 16.12
N SER A 45 -3.40 9.46 16.37
CA SER A 45 -3.89 10.77 16.82
C SER A 45 -4.43 11.70 15.72
N GLY A 46 -4.34 11.29 14.46
CA GLY A 46 -4.80 12.09 13.33
C GLY A 46 -4.06 13.40 13.08
N SER A 47 -2.90 13.63 13.71
CA SER A 47 -2.06 14.81 13.51
C SER A 47 -1.12 14.66 12.31
N LEU A 48 -0.67 13.42 12.05
CA LEU A 48 0.30 13.11 11.01
C LEU A 48 -0.28 12.21 9.93
N LEU A 49 0.12 12.50 8.70
CA LEU A 49 -0.15 11.68 7.53
C LEU A 49 1.19 11.22 6.93
N VAL A 50 1.40 9.91 6.77
CA VAL A 50 2.49 9.38 5.94
C VAL A 50 1.97 9.12 4.53
N THR A 51 2.78 9.47 3.53
CA THR A 51 2.43 9.30 2.12
C THR A 51 3.60 8.75 1.31
N THR A 52 3.28 7.95 0.29
CA THR A 52 4.22 7.51 -0.75
C THR A 52 3.85 8.14 -2.09
N SER A 53 4.84 8.47 -2.91
CA SER A 53 4.63 9.05 -4.23
C SER A 53 5.54 8.41 -5.28
N ARG A 54 5.13 8.54 -6.54
CA ARG A 54 5.84 8.02 -7.71
C ARG A 54 7.20 8.69 -7.94
N ASP A 55 7.44 9.84 -7.32
CA ASP A 55 8.77 10.46 -7.20
C ASP A 55 9.75 9.69 -6.28
N LYS A 56 9.31 8.53 -5.77
CA LYS A 56 10.04 7.60 -4.90
C LYS A 56 10.38 8.15 -3.52
N LYS A 57 9.67 9.20 -3.08
CA LYS A 57 9.86 9.78 -1.75
C LYS A 57 8.72 9.38 -0.81
N ILE A 58 9.11 9.13 0.44
CA ILE A 58 8.19 9.04 1.57
C ILE A 58 8.13 10.43 2.19
N ARG A 59 6.92 10.88 2.54
CA ARG A 59 6.72 12.16 3.24
C ARG A 59 5.88 11.93 4.47
N VAL A 60 6.30 12.54 5.57
CA VAL A 60 5.47 12.71 6.77
C VAL A 60 5.01 14.16 6.78
N TRP A 61 3.70 14.35 6.88
CA TRP A 61 3.04 15.64 6.90
C TRP A 61 2.48 15.90 8.29
N ASP A 62 2.70 17.10 8.83
CA ASP A 62 1.67 17.70 9.68
C ASP A 62 0.53 18.10 8.74
N ALA A 63 -0.61 17.47 8.94
CA ALA A 63 -1.75 17.58 8.04
C ALA A 63 -2.32 19.02 7.96
N ARG A 64 -2.10 19.84 8.99
CA ARG A 64 -2.60 21.24 9.09
C ARG A 64 -1.57 22.27 8.63
N ALA A 65 -0.27 21.92 8.63
CA ALA A 65 0.82 22.81 8.23
C ALA A 65 1.00 22.96 6.71
N GLU A 66 0.28 22.16 5.90
CA GLU A 66 0.35 22.11 4.43
C GLU A 66 1.75 21.86 3.83
N LYS A 67 2.69 21.40 4.65
CA LYS A 67 4.09 21.14 4.29
C LYS A 67 4.54 19.81 4.89
N PRO A 68 5.41 19.06 4.21
CA PRO A 68 5.99 17.87 4.81
C PRO A 68 6.88 18.31 5.97
N VAL A 69 6.67 17.75 7.16
CA VAL A 69 7.60 17.91 8.30
C VAL A 69 8.87 17.09 8.08
N HIS A 70 8.77 16.04 7.26
CA HIS A 70 9.90 15.20 6.87
C HIS A 70 9.73 14.64 5.44
N GLU A 71 10.85 14.50 4.72
CA GLU A 71 10.91 13.90 3.39
C GLU A 71 12.15 12.98 3.32
N ALA A 72 11.94 11.72 2.94
CA ALA A 72 12.99 10.70 2.85
C ALA A 72 12.95 9.97 1.49
N PRO A 73 14.09 9.46 0.99
CA PRO A 73 14.08 8.50 -0.11
C PRO A 73 13.38 7.21 0.32
N GLY A 74 12.40 6.77 -0.46
CA GLY A 74 11.68 5.52 -0.23
C GLY A 74 12.23 4.37 -1.06
N HIS A 75 11.34 3.47 -1.48
CA HIS A 75 11.67 2.30 -2.28
C HIS A 75 12.30 2.70 -3.64
N PRO A 76 13.48 2.18 -4.03
CA PRO A 76 14.22 2.64 -5.20
C PRO A 76 13.66 2.14 -6.55
N GLY A 77 12.77 1.15 -6.54
CA GLY A 77 12.12 0.58 -7.71
C GLY A 77 11.24 1.56 -8.49
N ALA A 78 10.78 1.16 -9.67
CA ALA A 78 9.93 1.99 -10.54
C ALA A 78 8.41 1.74 -10.36
N LYS A 79 8.05 0.70 -9.60
CA LYS A 79 6.67 0.29 -9.32
C LYS A 79 6.12 1.03 -8.09
N ASN A 80 4.80 0.93 -7.90
CA ASN A 80 4.12 1.59 -6.79
C ASN A 80 4.54 1.04 -5.42
N SER A 81 4.57 1.92 -4.44
CA SER A 81 4.79 1.62 -3.02
C SER A 81 3.57 1.99 -2.19
N ARG A 82 3.37 1.27 -1.09
CA ARG A 82 2.30 1.45 -0.11
C ARG A 82 2.87 1.72 1.28
N ALA A 83 2.11 2.42 2.10
CA ALA A 83 2.46 2.73 3.48
C ALA A 83 1.24 2.53 4.40
N VAL A 84 1.49 2.04 5.61
CA VAL A 84 0.52 1.97 6.71
C VAL A 84 1.19 2.46 7.99
N TRP A 85 0.52 3.36 8.71
CA TRP A 85 0.94 3.73 10.06
C TRP A 85 0.57 2.61 11.04
N MET A 86 1.46 2.31 11.98
CA MET A 86 1.29 1.19 12.90
C MET A 86 0.47 1.59 14.15
N GLY A 87 -0.74 2.11 13.94
CA GLY A 87 -1.66 2.48 15.02
C GLY A 87 -1.04 3.51 15.98
N GLU A 88 -1.04 3.17 17.27
CA GLU A 88 -0.41 3.96 18.33
C GLU A 88 1.12 3.90 18.38
N HIS A 89 1.80 3.05 17.59
CA HIS A 89 3.27 3.10 17.52
C HIS A 89 3.74 4.39 16.82
N ASN A 90 4.87 4.95 17.24
CA ASN A 90 5.56 6.02 16.49
C ASN A 90 6.35 5.44 15.30
N ARG A 91 5.66 4.62 14.50
CA ARG A 91 6.22 3.79 13.43
C ARG A 91 5.27 3.69 12.25
N PHE A 92 5.83 3.50 11.07
CA PHE A 92 5.04 3.11 9.90
C PHE A 92 5.80 2.07 9.06
N ALA A 93 5.04 1.14 8.48
CA ALA A 93 5.54 0.15 7.56
C ALA A 93 5.34 0.63 6.12
N THR A 94 6.26 0.25 5.24
CA THR A 94 6.11 0.47 3.79
C THR A 94 6.39 -0.81 3.02
N CYS A 95 5.62 -1.04 1.97
CA CYS A 95 5.88 -2.10 0.99
C CYS A 95 6.13 -1.46 -0.37
N GLY A 96 7.12 -1.97 -1.11
CA GLY A 96 7.48 -1.43 -2.41
C GLY A 96 8.43 -2.38 -3.13
N PHE A 97 9.34 -1.81 -3.92
CA PHE A 97 10.19 -2.60 -4.80
C PHE A 97 11.65 -2.14 -4.80
N SER A 98 12.56 -3.11 -4.91
CA SER A 98 13.98 -2.88 -5.18
C SER A 98 14.19 -2.32 -6.60
N ARG A 99 15.41 -1.85 -6.89
CA ARG A 99 15.79 -1.48 -8.27
C ARG A 99 15.73 -2.67 -9.23
N MET A 100 15.91 -3.89 -8.71
CA MET A 100 15.80 -5.16 -9.45
C MET A 100 14.35 -5.67 -9.55
N SER A 101 13.36 -4.88 -9.10
CA SER A 101 11.93 -5.21 -9.11
C SER A 101 11.49 -6.34 -8.17
N GLU A 102 12.29 -6.66 -7.15
CA GLU A 102 11.91 -7.54 -6.03
C GLU A 102 11.02 -6.79 -5.05
N ARG A 103 10.07 -7.46 -4.40
CA ARG A 103 9.22 -6.86 -3.36
C ARG A 103 10.03 -6.67 -2.08
N GLN A 104 9.88 -5.51 -1.46
CA GLN A 104 10.57 -5.16 -0.22
C GLN A 104 9.59 -4.59 0.81
N ILE A 105 9.82 -4.91 2.07
CA ILE A 105 9.23 -4.24 3.23
C ILE A 105 10.31 -3.40 3.94
N ALA A 106 9.91 -2.27 4.50
CA ALA A 106 10.77 -1.44 5.33
C ALA A 106 9.98 -0.81 6.49
N LEU A 107 10.56 -0.84 7.69
CA LEU A 107 10.06 -0.18 8.89
C LEU A 107 10.68 1.23 9.01
N TRP A 108 9.90 2.20 9.48
CA TRP A 108 10.35 3.59 9.60
C TRP A 108 9.89 4.22 10.92
N GLU A 109 10.72 5.13 11.42
CA GLU A 109 10.32 6.15 12.39
C GLU A 109 10.14 7.49 11.66
N PRO A 110 9.10 8.28 11.98
CA PRO A 110 8.93 9.63 11.46
C PRO A 110 10.15 10.51 11.74
N GLY A 111 10.78 11.06 10.70
CA GLY A 111 12.00 11.88 10.80
C GLY A 111 13.30 11.16 10.39
N ARG A 112 13.29 9.83 10.20
CA ARG A 112 14.47 9.11 9.70
C ARG A 112 14.59 9.20 8.17
N ASN A 113 15.82 9.38 7.68
CA ASN A 113 16.13 9.36 6.24
C ASN A 113 16.26 7.93 5.68
N GLU A 114 16.47 6.95 6.55
CA GLU A 114 16.70 5.54 6.20
C GLU A 114 15.84 4.64 7.11
N PRO A 115 15.39 3.49 6.58
CA PRO A 115 14.53 2.58 7.32
C PRO A 115 15.28 1.89 8.46
N ILE A 116 14.54 1.55 9.52
CA ILE A 116 15.04 0.76 10.64
C ILE A 116 15.29 -0.67 10.14
N GLY A 117 16.51 -1.18 10.33
CA GLY A 117 16.93 -2.50 9.84
C GLY A 117 17.17 -2.59 8.32
N GLY A 118 16.99 -1.52 7.56
CA GLY A 118 17.15 -1.53 6.10
C GLY A 118 15.87 -1.92 5.34
N PHE A 119 16.03 -2.35 4.09
CA PHE A 119 14.95 -2.90 3.26
C PHE A 119 15.02 -4.43 3.30
N THR A 120 14.00 -5.08 3.85
CA THR A 120 13.90 -6.55 3.87
C THR A 120 13.24 -7.04 2.58
N MET A 121 13.90 -7.94 1.85
CA MET A 121 13.36 -8.57 0.66
C MET A 121 12.29 -9.60 1.01
N LEU A 122 11.21 -9.66 0.21
CA LEU A 122 10.09 -10.59 0.39
C LEU A 122 10.07 -11.71 -0.67
N ASP A 123 10.18 -11.35 -1.95
CA ASP A 123 10.21 -12.23 -3.12
C ASP A 123 10.37 -11.40 -4.42
N SER A 124 10.31 -12.04 -5.58
CA SER A 124 10.37 -11.38 -6.91
C SER A 124 9.01 -11.28 -7.61
N ILE A 125 7.89 -11.33 -6.88
CA ILE A 125 6.54 -11.30 -7.46
C ILE A 125 6.23 -9.88 -7.99
N SER A 126 5.48 -9.82 -9.10
CA SER A 126 5.29 -8.55 -9.81
C SER A 126 4.26 -7.60 -9.15
N GLY A 127 3.29 -8.15 -8.42
CA GLY A 127 2.14 -7.46 -7.84
C GLY A 127 2.47 -6.59 -6.61
N VAL A 128 1.86 -5.40 -6.54
CA VAL A 128 2.06 -4.46 -5.43
C VAL A 128 1.48 -5.05 -4.15
N CYS A 129 2.34 -5.33 -3.18
CA CYS A 129 1.94 -5.79 -1.87
C CYS A 129 1.31 -4.64 -1.05
N MET A 130 0.18 -4.89 -0.41
CA MET A 130 -0.50 -3.94 0.47
C MET A 130 -0.30 -4.35 1.93
N PRO A 131 0.24 -3.46 2.77
CA PRO A 131 0.38 -3.70 4.20
C PRO A 131 -0.90 -3.32 4.96
N PHE A 132 -1.34 -4.19 5.85
CA PHE A 132 -2.47 -4.01 6.75
C PHE A 132 -2.01 -4.25 8.19
N TRP A 133 -2.10 -3.23 9.03
CA TRP A 133 -1.65 -3.29 10.42
C TRP A 133 -2.80 -3.62 11.37
N ASP A 134 -2.57 -4.53 12.31
CA ASP A 134 -3.42 -4.78 13.47
C ASP A 134 -2.73 -4.37 14.76
N GLU A 135 -3.27 -3.34 15.42
CA GLU A 135 -2.74 -2.86 16.70
C GLU A 135 -2.93 -3.88 17.84
N GLY A 136 -3.98 -4.72 17.77
CA GLY A 136 -4.33 -5.58 18.89
C GLY A 136 -3.52 -6.88 18.98
N SER A 137 -2.97 -7.38 17.87
CA SER A 137 -2.01 -8.50 17.85
C SER A 137 -0.59 -8.07 17.49
N ASN A 138 -0.33 -6.76 17.34
CA ASN A 138 0.90 -6.20 16.77
C ASN A 138 1.34 -6.87 15.45
N CYS A 139 0.38 -7.39 14.66
CA CYS A 139 0.69 -8.09 13.43
C CYS A 139 0.53 -7.19 12.19
N LEU A 140 1.46 -7.37 11.25
CA LEU A 140 1.41 -6.78 9.93
C LEU A 140 1.08 -7.86 8.89
N TYR A 141 -0.10 -7.75 8.27
CA TYR A 141 -0.56 -8.62 7.19
C TYR A 141 -0.17 -8.02 5.83
N LEU A 142 0.42 -8.84 4.96
CA LEU A 142 0.93 -8.48 3.65
C LEU A 142 0.19 -9.25 2.56
N ALA A 143 -0.51 -8.53 1.69
CA ALA A 143 -1.37 -9.11 0.67
C ALA A 143 -1.39 -8.24 -0.61
N GLY A 144 -0.96 -8.77 -1.76
CA GLY A 144 -0.95 -8.05 -3.05
C GLY A 144 -2.02 -8.53 -4.02
N LYS A 145 -2.50 -7.65 -4.91
CA LYS A 145 -3.39 -8.09 -6.00
C LYS A 145 -2.65 -9.05 -6.94
N GLY A 146 -3.25 -10.20 -7.22
CA GLY A 146 -2.63 -11.30 -7.97
C GLY A 146 -1.92 -12.34 -7.09
N ASP A 147 -1.73 -12.09 -5.80
CA ASP A 147 -1.21 -13.09 -4.85
C ASP A 147 -2.35 -14.03 -4.40
N GLY A 148 -2.09 -15.33 -4.27
CA GLY A 148 -2.99 -16.24 -3.56
C GLY A 148 -2.75 -16.26 -2.04
N ASN A 149 -1.52 -15.93 -1.62
CA ASN A 149 -1.08 -15.99 -0.23
C ASN A 149 -1.25 -14.65 0.51
N ILE A 150 -1.42 -14.74 1.82
CA ILE A 150 -1.35 -13.61 2.76
C ILE A 150 -0.26 -13.93 3.77
N ARG A 151 0.86 -13.20 3.74
CA ARG A 151 1.93 -13.34 4.72
C ARG A 151 1.65 -12.47 5.94
N TYR A 152 2.07 -12.88 7.12
CA TYR A 152 1.93 -12.06 8.31
C TYR A 152 3.15 -12.13 9.22
N PHE A 153 3.45 -10.99 9.83
CA PHE A 153 4.64 -10.74 10.62
C PHE A 153 4.22 -10.16 11.96
N GLU A 154 4.86 -10.62 13.04
CA GLU A 154 4.77 -9.98 14.34
C GLU A 154 5.73 -8.79 14.38
N TYR A 155 5.32 -7.69 14.98
CA TYR A 155 6.18 -6.55 15.24
C TYR A 155 6.67 -6.59 16.68
N GLU A 156 7.96 -6.83 16.86
CA GLU A 156 8.64 -6.86 18.15
C GLU A 156 10.01 -6.20 18.02
N ASN A 157 10.49 -5.51 19.07
CA ASN A 157 11.86 -4.98 19.17
C ASN A 157 12.34 -4.17 17.94
N ASP A 158 11.49 -3.30 17.40
CA ASP A 158 11.79 -2.50 16.20
C ASP A 158 12.10 -3.34 14.94
N LYS A 159 11.51 -4.54 14.84
CA LYS A 159 11.67 -5.49 13.73
C LYS A 159 10.34 -6.17 13.37
N PHE A 160 10.24 -6.65 12.13
CA PHE A 160 9.19 -7.57 11.70
C PHE A 160 9.72 -9.00 11.70
N GLU A 161 9.19 -9.85 12.57
CA GLU A 161 9.47 -11.28 12.60
C GLU A 161 8.42 -12.03 11.78
N PHE A 162 8.83 -12.91 10.87
CA PHE A 162 7.89 -13.67 10.05
C PHE A 162 7.21 -14.76 10.89
N LEU A 163 5.88 -14.72 10.97
CA LEU A 163 5.11 -15.75 11.65
C LEU A 163 4.79 -16.92 10.69
N SER A 164 3.99 -16.64 9.67
CA SER A 164 3.50 -17.64 8.72
C SER A 164 2.82 -16.98 7.51
N GLU A 165 2.25 -17.78 6.63
CA GLU A 165 1.40 -17.32 5.53
C GLU A 165 0.15 -18.21 5.37
N TYR A 166 -1.01 -17.57 5.17
CA TYR A 166 -2.17 -18.26 4.60
C TYR A 166 -1.85 -18.56 3.13
N LYS A 167 -2.14 -19.78 2.68
CA LYS A 167 -1.83 -20.28 1.34
C LYS A 167 -3.11 -20.59 0.58
N SER A 168 -3.18 -20.13 -0.66
CA SER A 168 -4.26 -20.46 -1.59
C SER A 168 -3.72 -20.48 -3.01
N ALA A 169 -4.20 -21.41 -3.84
CA ALA A 169 -3.90 -21.41 -5.27
C ALA A 169 -4.61 -20.26 -6.02
N GLU A 170 -5.72 -19.75 -5.45
CA GLU A 170 -6.59 -18.78 -6.10
C GLU A 170 -6.11 -17.33 -5.88
N PRO A 171 -5.74 -16.60 -6.95
CA PRO A 171 -5.17 -15.26 -6.84
C PRO A 171 -6.24 -14.21 -6.49
N GLN A 172 -5.96 -13.38 -5.48
CA GLN A 172 -6.92 -12.37 -5.03
C GLN A 172 -6.98 -11.16 -5.98
N ARG A 173 -8.21 -10.75 -6.35
CA ARG A 173 -8.45 -9.54 -7.16
C ARG A 173 -8.59 -8.28 -6.29
N GLY A 174 -8.93 -8.48 -5.02
CA GLY A 174 -9.01 -7.48 -3.96
C GLY A 174 -9.02 -8.18 -2.61
N ILE A 175 -8.65 -7.44 -1.57
CA ILE A 175 -8.70 -7.88 -0.19
C ILE A 175 -9.04 -6.69 0.71
N ALA A 176 -9.86 -6.91 1.72
CA ALA A 176 -10.14 -5.97 2.79
C ALA A 176 -10.05 -6.70 4.13
N PHE A 177 -9.62 -5.99 5.18
CA PHE A 177 -9.55 -6.52 6.54
C PHE A 177 -10.65 -5.88 7.40
N VAL A 178 -11.24 -6.69 8.29
CA VAL A 178 -12.31 -6.25 9.18
C VAL A 178 -11.69 -5.47 10.35
N PRO A 179 -12.25 -4.31 10.76
CA PRO A 179 -11.81 -3.63 11.98
C PRO A 179 -11.94 -4.55 13.19
N ARG A 180 -11.02 -4.47 14.16
CA ARG A 180 -10.95 -5.38 15.32
C ARG A 180 -12.28 -5.55 16.10
N ARG A 181 -13.18 -4.56 16.03
CA ARG A 181 -14.53 -4.60 16.61
C ARG A 181 -15.52 -5.56 15.93
N GLY A 182 -15.17 -6.16 14.80
CA GLY A 182 -16.02 -7.07 14.01
C GLY A 182 -15.50 -8.51 13.91
N ILE A 183 -14.51 -8.89 14.72
CA ILE A 183 -13.95 -10.24 14.79
C ILE A 183 -14.76 -11.14 15.73
N ASN A 184 -14.72 -12.45 15.52
CA ASN A 184 -15.38 -13.42 16.39
C ASN A 184 -14.53 -13.78 17.61
N VAL A 185 -14.78 -13.06 18.70
CA VAL A 185 -14.10 -13.24 19.99
C VAL A 185 -14.31 -14.66 20.56
N HIS A 186 -15.46 -15.31 20.29
CA HIS A 186 -15.74 -16.67 20.77
C HIS A 186 -14.91 -17.76 20.07
N GLU A 187 -14.44 -17.51 18.85
CA GLU A 187 -13.64 -18.45 18.06
C GLU A 187 -12.14 -18.16 18.14
N ASN A 188 -11.71 -17.28 19.06
CA ASN A 188 -10.33 -16.77 19.15
C ASN A 188 -9.81 -16.18 17.82
N GLU A 189 -10.72 -15.63 17.00
CA GLU A 189 -10.37 -14.93 15.76
C GLU A 189 -9.76 -13.56 16.09
N VAL A 190 -8.47 -13.38 15.81
CA VAL A 190 -7.77 -12.10 16.04
C VAL A 190 -7.86 -11.16 14.84
N MET A 191 -8.10 -11.70 13.64
CA MET A 191 -8.27 -10.92 12.42
C MET A 191 -9.13 -11.67 11.40
N ARG A 192 -9.91 -10.92 10.61
CA ARG A 192 -10.67 -11.45 9.46
C ARG A 192 -10.36 -10.65 8.20
N ALA A 193 -10.10 -11.35 7.10
CA ALA A 193 -10.02 -10.77 5.77
C ALA A 193 -11.20 -11.21 4.89
N TYR A 194 -11.57 -10.37 3.93
CA TYR A 194 -12.48 -10.69 2.84
C TYR A 194 -11.70 -10.60 1.53
N LYS A 195 -11.45 -11.74 0.89
CA LYS A 195 -10.68 -11.90 -0.34
C LYS A 195 -11.64 -12.09 -1.51
N THR A 196 -11.49 -11.32 -2.59
CA THR A 196 -12.30 -11.55 -3.81
C THR A 196 -11.60 -12.57 -4.71
N VAL A 197 -12.32 -13.64 -5.03
CA VAL A 197 -11.81 -14.80 -5.78
C VAL A 197 -12.45 -14.85 -7.16
N ASN A 198 -11.60 -14.87 -8.20
CA ASN A 198 -11.97 -15.02 -9.61
C ASN A 198 -13.10 -14.10 -10.12
N ASP A 199 -13.28 -12.94 -9.47
CA ASP A 199 -14.37 -11.99 -9.71
C ASP A 199 -15.80 -12.60 -9.55
N THR A 200 -15.90 -13.78 -8.90
CA THR A 200 -17.14 -14.58 -8.74
C THR A 200 -17.72 -14.51 -7.33
N TYR A 201 -16.87 -14.59 -6.29
CA TYR A 201 -17.31 -14.60 -4.90
C TYR A 201 -16.31 -13.93 -3.96
N ILE A 202 -16.72 -13.75 -2.69
CA ILE A 202 -15.88 -13.21 -1.61
C ILE A 202 -15.66 -14.33 -0.59
N GLU A 203 -14.40 -14.72 -0.41
CA GLU A 203 -13.94 -15.70 0.57
C GLU A 203 -13.64 -14.98 1.91
N PRO A 204 -14.35 -15.29 3.01
CA PRO A 204 -13.93 -14.88 4.35
C PRO A 204 -12.76 -15.75 4.81
N ILE A 205 -11.67 -15.11 5.26
CA ILE A 205 -10.47 -15.77 5.80
C ILE A 205 -10.30 -15.33 7.25
N SER A 206 -10.47 -16.28 8.17
CA SER A 206 -10.30 -16.08 9.60
C SER A 206 -8.87 -16.43 10.02
N PHE A 207 -8.22 -15.53 10.76
CA PHE A 207 -6.96 -15.77 11.43
C PHE A 207 -7.23 -16.00 12.91
N THR A 208 -7.10 -17.25 13.34
CA THR A 208 -7.47 -17.71 14.69
C THR A 208 -6.25 -18.14 15.47
N VAL A 209 -6.16 -17.73 16.74
CA VAL A 209 -5.16 -18.27 17.68
C VAL A 209 -5.68 -19.61 18.20
N PRO A 210 -4.97 -20.74 18.00
CA PRO A 210 -5.50 -22.07 18.29
C PRO A 210 -5.48 -22.40 19.79
N ARG A 211 -6.41 -21.82 20.54
CA ARG A 211 -6.67 -22.11 21.96
C ARG A 211 -7.99 -22.84 22.15
N ARG A 212 -8.02 -23.75 23.13
CA ARG A 212 -9.29 -24.25 23.71
C ARG A 212 -9.68 -23.28 24.81
N ALA A 213 -10.69 -22.45 24.55
CA ALA A 213 -11.20 -21.49 25.51
C ALA A 213 -12.73 -21.49 25.47
N GLU A 214 -13.34 -21.69 26.64
CA GLU A 214 -14.79 -21.47 26.90
C GLU A 214 -15.02 -20.12 27.59
N THR A 215 -13.95 -19.35 27.79
CA THR A 215 -13.89 -18.07 28.51
C THR A 215 -13.14 -17.03 27.69
N PHE A 216 -13.47 -15.75 27.90
CA PHE A 216 -12.80 -14.63 27.23
C PHE A 216 -11.28 -14.66 27.45
N GLN A 217 -10.52 -14.33 26.41
CA GLN A 217 -9.05 -14.38 26.38
C GLN A 217 -8.49 -12.94 26.33
N SER A 218 -8.40 -12.28 27.48
CA SER A 218 -8.04 -10.85 27.57
C SER A 218 -6.62 -10.52 27.06
N ASP A 219 -5.72 -11.49 27.00
CA ASP A 219 -4.35 -11.31 26.51
C ASP A 219 -4.25 -11.21 24.98
N ILE A 220 -5.08 -11.94 24.23
CA ILE A 220 -5.17 -11.84 22.76
C ILE A 220 -6.21 -10.81 22.30
N PHE A 221 -7.04 -10.30 23.21
CA PHE A 221 -8.09 -9.33 22.93
C PHE A 221 -7.91 -8.03 23.75
N PRO A 222 -6.81 -7.28 23.56
CA PRO A 222 -6.69 -5.95 24.14
C PRO A 222 -7.76 -4.99 23.57
N PRO A 223 -8.07 -3.90 24.28
CA PRO A 223 -9.10 -2.94 23.87
C PRO A 223 -8.90 -2.41 22.43
N ALA A 224 -9.98 -2.39 21.65
CA ALA A 224 -9.99 -1.98 20.24
C ALA A 224 -10.40 -0.51 20.07
N THR A 225 -9.91 0.20 19.05
CA THR A 225 -10.32 1.58 18.76
C THR A 225 -11.85 1.70 18.61
N GLY A 226 -12.47 2.60 19.38
CA GLY A 226 -13.93 2.72 19.49
C GLY A 226 -14.64 3.33 18.27
N LEU A 227 -15.86 3.82 18.50
CA LEU A 227 -16.69 4.51 17.51
C LEU A 227 -16.74 6.03 17.70
N LYS A 228 -16.45 6.54 18.90
CA LYS A 228 -16.50 7.96 19.20
C LYS A 228 -15.20 8.64 18.73
N PRO A 229 -15.27 9.76 17.98
CA PRO A 229 -14.12 10.59 17.69
C PRO A 229 -13.56 11.20 18.99
N ALA A 230 -12.27 11.45 19.02
CA ALA A 230 -11.59 12.08 20.16
C ALA A 230 -11.80 13.60 20.20
N VAL A 231 -11.93 14.22 19.02
CA VAL A 231 -12.08 15.66 18.82
C VAL A 231 -13.07 15.95 17.69
N SER A 232 -13.78 17.06 17.79
CA SER A 232 -14.63 17.53 16.68
C SER A 232 -13.79 18.03 15.51
N ALA A 233 -14.39 18.09 14.30
CA ALA A 233 -13.74 18.63 13.10
C ALA A 233 -13.13 20.02 13.35
N LYS A 234 -13.90 20.92 13.98
CA LYS A 234 -13.50 22.29 14.29
C LYS A 234 -12.30 22.34 15.24
N GLU A 235 -12.35 21.59 16.33
CA GLU A 235 -11.25 21.58 17.32
C GLU A 235 -9.95 21.02 16.73
N TRP A 236 -10.05 20.01 15.87
CA TRP A 236 -8.89 19.46 15.18
C TRP A 236 -8.24 20.49 14.25
N LEU A 237 -9.05 21.22 13.48
CA LEU A 237 -8.61 22.32 12.61
C LEU A 237 -8.00 23.49 13.41
N GLU A 238 -8.51 23.75 14.62
CA GLU A 238 -7.93 24.72 15.58
C GLU A 238 -6.61 24.25 16.21
N GLY A 239 -6.16 23.03 15.92
CA GLY A 239 -4.87 22.49 16.35
C GLY A 239 -4.93 21.51 17.52
N LYS A 240 -6.12 21.09 17.99
CA LYS A 240 -6.23 20.03 19.01
C LYS A 240 -5.96 18.66 18.41
N ASP A 241 -5.19 17.86 19.14
CA ASP A 241 -4.98 16.44 18.85
C ASP A 241 -5.61 15.59 19.95
N GLY A 242 -6.01 14.37 19.61
CA GLY A 242 -6.59 13.41 20.53
C GLY A 242 -6.47 12.00 19.98
N ILE A 243 -6.69 10.99 20.81
CA ILE A 243 -6.73 9.58 20.41
C ILE A 243 -8.12 9.05 20.77
N PRO A 244 -8.81 8.30 19.89
CA PRO A 244 -10.13 7.77 20.20
C PRO A 244 -10.12 6.89 21.45
N ASN A 245 -11.19 6.97 22.24
CA ASN A 245 -11.42 5.99 23.30
C ASN A 245 -11.44 4.58 22.69
N LYS A 246 -10.86 3.63 23.41
CA LYS A 246 -10.94 2.21 23.05
C LYS A 246 -12.23 1.62 23.62
N ILE A 247 -12.65 0.48 23.09
CA ILE A 247 -13.69 -0.36 23.67
C ILE A 247 -13.09 -1.68 24.11
N ASP A 248 -13.52 -2.15 25.26
CA ASP A 248 -13.19 -3.48 25.76
C ASP A 248 -13.96 -4.55 24.97
N LEU A 249 -13.28 -5.65 24.63
CA LEU A 249 -13.84 -6.78 23.90
C LEU A 249 -14.45 -7.85 24.81
N GLU A 250 -14.19 -7.82 26.13
CA GLU A 250 -14.86 -8.70 27.10
C GLU A 250 -16.36 -8.40 27.12
N SER A 251 -16.75 -7.13 27.19
CA SER A 251 -18.16 -6.73 27.09
C SER A 251 -18.84 -7.19 25.79
N VAL A 252 -18.10 -7.29 24.68
CA VAL A 252 -18.59 -7.83 23.40
C VAL A 252 -18.79 -9.35 23.48
N TYR A 253 -17.87 -10.08 24.11
CA TYR A 253 -17.98 -11.53 24.39
C TYR A 253 -19.16 -11.84 25.33
N GLU A 254 -19.41 -11.01 26.34
CA GLU A 254 -20.55 -11.13 27.25
C GLU A 254 -21.91 -10.78 26.58
N GLY A 255 -21.91 -10.22 25.37
CA GLY A 255 -23.11 -9.69 24.72
C GLY A 255 -23.69 -8.45 25.40
N THR A 256 -22.89 -7.73 26.19
CA THR A 256 -23.29 -6.50 26.88
C THR A 256 -22.93 -5.25 26.05
N ALA A 257 -23.39 -4.08 26.48
CA ALA A 257 -23.05 -2.83 25.80
C ALA A 257 -21.53 -2.56 25.91
N PRO A 258 -20.83 -2.22 24.81
CA PRO A 258 -19.38 -2.03 24.82
C PRO A 258 -18.91 -1.02 25.88
N LYS A 259 -18.03 -1.46 26.78
CA LYS A 259 -17.42 -0.61 27.83
C LYS A 259 -16.31 0.23 27.20
N GLU A 260 -16.34 1.55 27.38
CA GLU A 260 -15.30 2.45 26.89
C GLU A 260 -14.12 2.53 27.85
N VAL A 261 -12.91 2.40 27.31
CA VAL A 261 -11.63 2.47 28.01
C VAL A 261 -10.83 3.65 27.43
N VAL A 262 -10.18 4.43 28.28
CA VAL A 262 -9.33 5.54 27.82
C VAL A 262 -8.09 4.98 27.13
N ALA A 263 -7.63 5.61 26.05
CA ALA A 263 -6.36 5.24 25.43
C ALA A 263 -5.19 5.76 26.28
N ASP A 264 -4.32 4.85 26.75
CA ASP A 264 -3.14 5.20 27.56
C ASP A 264 -1.98 5.82 26.74
N TYR A 265 -2.07 5.78 25.40
CA TYR A 265 -1.05 6.33 24.53
C TYR A 265 -1.01 7.86 24.57
N LYS A 266 0.20 8.42 24.54
CA LYS A 266 0.43 9.85 24.41
C LYS A 266 1.29 10.11 23.16
N PRO A 267 0.81 10.89 22.18
CA PRO A 267 1.57 11.11 20.95
C PRO A 267 2.93 11.78 21.22
N PRO A 268 4.00 11.37 20.52
CA PRO A 268 5.28 12.07 20.59
C PRO A 268 5.08 13.51 20.08
N THR A 269 5.51 14.47 20.88
CA THR A 269 5.45 15.88 20.54
C THR A 269 6.55 16.17 19.52
N ILE A 270 6.17 16.44 18.27
CA ILE A 270 7.12 16.96 17.30
C ILE A 270 7.49 18.38 17.75
N ALA A 271 8.75 18.55 18.15
CA ALA A 271 9.32 19.88 18.28
C ALA A 271 9.31 20.53 16.89
N SER A 272 8.44 21.51 16.68
CA SER A 272 8.51 22.36 15.51
C SER A 272 9.90 23.00 15.45
N ALA A 273 10.52 22.95 14.27
CA ALA A 273 11.87 23.50 14.10
C ALA A 273 11.88 24.96 14.59
N PRO A 274 12.84 25.35 15.46
CA PRO A 274 12.82 26.68 16.05
C PRO A 274 12.83 27.72 14.94
N THR A 275 11.90 28.68 15.04
CA THR A 275 11.85 29.84 14.15
C THR A 275 13.25 30.45 14.09
N PRO A 276 13.84 30.74 12.92
CA PRO A 276 15.19 31.25 12.84
C PRO A 276 15.31 32.52 13.70
N ALA A 277 16.02 32.40 14.82
CA ALA A 277 16.20 33.52 15.73
C ALA A 277 16.83 34.66 14.94
N ALA A 278 16.22 35.85 15.01
CA ALA A 278 16.72 37.03 14.33
C ALA A 278 18.21 37.19 14.68
N LYS A 279 19.08 37.21 13.67
CA LYS A 279 20.53 37.34 13.87
C LYS A 279 20.79 38.54 14.79
N PRO A 280 21.50 38.37 15.92
CA PRO A 280 21.88 39.50 16.74
C PRO A 280 22.66 40.50 15.90
N ALA A 281 22.32 41.79 16.01
CA ALA A 281 23.07 42.85 15.35
C ALA A 281 24.55 42.79 15.80
N PRO A 282 25.52 43.02 14.88
CA PRO A 282 26.93 42.91 15.21
C PRO A 282 27.31 43.96 16.27
N LYS A 283 27.95 43.51 17.36
CA LYS A 283 28.55 44.42 18.35
C LYS A 283 29.76 45.15 17.73
N PRO A 284 30.07 46.39 18.16
CA PRO A 284 31.16 47.17 17.57
C PRO A 284 32.53 46.54 17.81
N ALA A 285 33.44 46.70 16.84
CA ALA A 285 34.83 46.27 16.97
C ALA A 285 35.60 47.15 17.98
N PRO A 286 36.53 46.60 18.77
CA PRO A 286 37.46 47.40 19.58
C PRO A 286 38.45 48.19 18.70
N ALA A 287 38.78 49.41 19.14
CA ALA A 287 39.82 50.24 18.54
C ALA A 287 41.25 49.69 18.85
N PRO A 288 42.28 50.04 18.06
CA PRO A 288 43.53 49.29 18.02
C PRO A 288 44.54 49.68 19.11
N ALA A 289 45.41 48.73 19.46
CA ALA A 289 46.65 48.96 20.20
C ALA A 289 47.81 49.29 19.23
N PRO A 290 48.81 50.10 19.63
CA PRO A 290 49.85 50.62 18.73
C PRO A 290 50.96 49.62 18.39
N GLU A 291 51.54 49.77 17.19
CA GLU A 291 52.69 49.01 16.69
C GLU A 291 54.02 49.35 17.39
N PRO A 292 54.97 48.41 17.38
CA PRO A 292 56.38 48.68 17.11
C PRO A 292 56.80 48.13 15.73
N ALA A 293 57.59 48.90 14.99
CA ALA A 293 58.14 48.55 13.68
C ALA A 293 59.68 48.67 13.67
N PRO A 294 60.35 48.42 12.53
CA PRO A 294 60.45 47.20 11.72
C PRO A 294 61.75 46.43 12.13
N VAL A 295 62.20 45.30 11.58
CA VAL A 295 62.44 44.84 10.18
C VAL A 295 62.57 43.28 10.22
N SER A 296 62.77 42.49 9.16
CA SER A 296 63.13 42.72 7.75
C SER A 296 62.33 41.80 6.80
N ARG A 297 62.84 41.48 5.60
CA ARG A 297 62.25 40.51 4.65
C ARG A 297 63.31 39.55 4.08
N SER A 298 62.89 38.32 3.79
CA SER A 298 63.47 37.47 2.74
C SER A 298 62.34 36.68 2.05
N PRO A 299 62.37 36.46 0.73
CA PRO A 299 61.24 35.89 -0.01
C PRO A 299 61.17 34.35 0.05
N PRO A 300 59.99 33.74 -0.21
CA PRO A 300 59.81 32.29 -0.14
C PRO A 300 60.43 31.56 -1.35
N PRO A 301 61.02 30.37 -1.17
CA PRO A 301 61.44 29.52 -2.29
C PRO A 301 60.24 28.87 -3.00
N SER A 302 60.37 28.68 -4.31
CA SER A 302 59.31 28.22 -5.22
C SER A 302 59.15 26.70 -5.30
N MET A 303 58.00 26.25 -5.82
CA MET A 303 57.67 24.85 -6.12
C MET A 303 58.74 24.09 -6.92
N LYS A 304 59.59 23.34 -6.22
CA LYS A 304 60.33 22.16 -6.67
C LYS A 304 60.91 21.50 -5.41
N ASP A 305 60.14 20.57 -4.80
CA ASP A 305 60.61 19.51 -3.87
C ASP A 305 59.42 18.78 -3.19
N GLN A 306 58.46 18.30 -3.99
CA GLN A 306 57.45 17.32 -3.55
C GLN A 306 57.44 16.09 -4.49
N GLY A 307 58.60 15.73 -5.03
CA GLY A 307 58.82 14.54 -5.86
C GLY A 307 59.38 13.33 -5.12
N ALA A 308 59.48 13.37 -3.78
CA ALA A 308 60.21 12.37 -3.00
C ALA A 308 59.48 12.00 -1.67
N SER A 309 58.27 11.44 -1.77
CA SER A 309 57.57 10.87 -0.59
C SER A 309 56.66 9.66 -0.90
N MET A 310 56.96 8.91 -1.97
CA MET A 310 56.20 7.71 -2.40
C MET A 310 57.11 6.54 -2.83
N ALA A 311 58.40 6.54 -2.45
CA ALA A 311 59.40 5.57 -2.91
C ALA A 311 60.04 4.69 -1.81
N ASN A 312 59.77 4.95 -0.52
CA ASN A 312 60.43 4.31 0.62
C ASN A 312 59.55 3.33 1.42
N MET A 313 58.54 2.70 0.79
CA MET A 313 57.65 1.74 1.46
C MET A 313 57.35 0.47 0.65
N ALA A 314 58.17 0.16 -0.36
CA ALA A 314 57.99 -0.98 -1.27
C ALA A 314 59.26 -1.86 -1.41
N SER A 315 60.05 -1.98 -0.34
CA SER A 315 61.31 -2.74 -0.34
C SER A 315 61.60 -3.38 1.02
N LYS A 316 60.72 -4.26 1.50
CA LYS A 316 60.94 -5.00 2.76
C LYS A 316 60.40 -6.43 2.85
N PHE A 317 60.17 -7.09 1.72
CA PHE A 317 59.99 -8.55 1.66
C PHE A 317 60.59 -9.09 0.35
N LYS A 318 61.80 -9.65 0.47
CA LYS A 318 62.48 -10.48 -0.52
C LYS A 318 63.56 -11.27 0.21
N ASP A 319 63.51 -12.60 0.11
CA ASP A 319 64.59 -13.55 0.40
C ASP A 319 64.36 -14.77 -0.51
N ASP A 320 65.45 -15.43 -0.91
CA ASP A 320 65.53 -16.35 -2.07
C ASP A 320 65.78 -17.82 -1.69
N GLU A 321 65.21 -18.74 -2.49
CA GLU A 321 65.73 -20.08 -2.91
C GLU A 321 65.97 -21.22 -1.87
N PRO A 322 66.19 -22.51 -2.29
CA PRO A 322 66.42 -23.07 -3.65
C PRO A 322 65.51 -24.26 -4.09
N ALA A 323 65.90 -24.92 -5.20
CA ALA A 323 65.08 -25.66 -6.17
C ALA A 323 65.09 -27.23 -6.10
N GLU A 324 64.65 -27.85 -7.22
CA GLU A 324 64.67 -29.28 -7.67
C GLU A 324 63.32 -30.05 -7.59
N PRO A 325 62.97 -30.92 -8.56
CA PRO A 325 62.96 -30.68 -10.02
C PRO A 325 61.62 -31.10 -10.71
N GLU A 326 61.61 -31.01 -12.04
CA GLU A 326 60.46 -31.12 -12.96
C GLU A 326 59.85 -32.52 -13.09
N VAL A 327 58.54 -32.59 -13.40
CA VAL A 327 57.88 -33.73 -14.05
C VAL A 327 56.88 -33.20 -15.08
N GLU A 328 57.00 -33.65 -16.33
CA GLU A 328 56.06 -33.37 -17.41
C GLU A 328 54.78 -34.20 -17.26
N ASP A 329 53.61 -33.66 -17.59
CA ASP A 329 52.56 -34.43 -18.29
C ASP A 329 51.48 -33.52 -18.90
N ASP A 330 50.73 -34.10 -19.83
CA ASP A 330 50.24 -33.40 -21.03
C ASP A 330 48.73 -33.01 -21.05
N ASN A 331 48.37 -32.11 -21.98
CA ASN A 331 47.06 -31.91 -22.61
C ASN A 331 45.79 -31.56 -21.78
N SER A 332 45.18 -30.40 -22.10
CA SER A 332 43.77 -30.33 -22.55
C SER A 332 43.40 -28.96 -23.17
N SER A 333 42.74 -28.98 -24.33
CA SER A 333 42.44 -27.82 -25.20
C SER A 333 41.10 -27.11 -24.88
N PHE A 334 41.04 -25.78 -25.05
CA PHE A 334 39.82 -25.09 -25.47
C PHE A 334 40.12 -23.78 -26.24
N GLU A 335 39.27 -23.42 -27.20
CA GLU A 335 39.57 -22.48 -28.29
C GLU A 335 39.54 -20.98 -27.92
N GLU A 336 40.52 -20.22 -28.44
CA GLU A 336 40.57 -18.76 -28.38
C GLU A 336 40.10 -18.14 -29.72
N VAL A 337 38.98 -17.39 -29.70
CA VAL A 337 38.45 -16.72 -30.90
C VAL A 337 39.04 -15.32 -31.05
N GLN A 338 39.74 -15.09 -32.17
CA GLN A 338 40.44 -13.84 -32.48
C GLN A 338 39.51 -12.63 -32.65
N ARG A 339 39.98 -11.46 -32.19
CA ARG A 339 39.36 -10.15 -32.46
C ARG A 339 39.86 -9.59 -33.80
N PRO A 340 38.98 -9.06 -34.68
CA PRO A 340 39.43 -8.38 -35.91
C PRO A 340 40.14 -7.05 -35.64
N ALA A 341 41.16 -6.75 -36.43
CA ALA A 341 41.98 -5.53 -36.30
C ALA A 341 41.30 -4.28 -36.89
N GLN A 342 41.69 -3.12 -36.36
CA GLN A 342 41.28 -1.78 -36.84
C GLN A 342 41.96 -1.43 -38.18
N ARG A 343 41.28 -0.62 -39.02
CA ARG A 343 41.89 0.08 -40.16
C ARG A 343 41.48 1.55 -40.17
N ALA A 344 42.45 2.44 -40.39
CA ALA A 344 42.29 3.89 -40.30
C ALA A 344 41.63 4.52 -41.55
N ALA A 345 41.14 5.76 -41.37
CA ALA A 345 40.39 6.53 -42.36
C ALA A 345 41.26 7.47 -43.23
N PRO A 346 40.73 7.99 -44.35
CA PRO A 346 41.11 9.29 -44.92
C PRO A 346 40.01 10.36 -44.74
N ALA A 347 40.35 11.63 -45.00
CA ALA A 347 39.65 12.80 -44.48
C ALA A 347 38.72 13.56 -45.47
N ALA A 348 37.77 14.28 -44.85
CA ALA A 348 36.98 15.46 -45.25
C ALA A 348 36.96 15.97 -46.72
N ALA A 349 35.73 16.26 -47.18
CA ALA A 349 35.42 17.34 -48.13
C ALA A 349 34.10 18.04 -47.74
N THR A 350 34.03 19.37 -47.91
CA THR A 350 32.92 20.25 -47.48
C THR A 350 31.69 20.24 -48.41
N PRO A 351 30.47 20.54 -47.89
CA PRO A 351 29.26 20.61 -48.70
C PRO A 351 29.10 21.97 -49.42
N ALA A 352 28.52 21.93 -50.63
CA ALA A 352 28.16 23.13 -51.41
C ALA A 352 26.66 23.48 -51.28
N ARG A 353 26.37 24.78 -51.28
CA ARG A 353 25.05 25.42 -51.13
C ARG A 353 24.39 25.66 -52.49
N VAL A 354 23.10 25.35 -52.61
CA VAL A 354 22.19 26.01 -53.57
C VAL A 354 20.88 26.32 -52.84
N GLU A 355 20.33 27.50 -53.11
CA GLU A 355 19.16 28.06 -52.42
C GLU A 355 17.90 27.97 -53.31
N HIS A 356 16.72 27.95 -52.69
CA HIS A 356 15.59 28.78 -53.13
C HIS A 356 14.56 28.94 -51.99
N ALA A 357 13.69 29.95 -52.10
CA ALA A 357 13.18 30.68 -50.94
C ALA A 357 11.69 30.47 -50.59
N THR A 358 11.41 30.57 -49.27
CA THR A 358 10.20 31.12 -48.62
C THR A 358 8.79 30.73 -49.12
N LYS A 359 8.04 30.06 -48.23
CA LYS A 359 6.71 30.51 -47.74
C LYS A 359 6.34 29.80 -46.42
N ILE A 360 5.63 30.51 -45.54
CA ILE A 360 5.27 30.09 -44.16
C ILE A 360 3.77 29.76 -44.08
N PRO A 361 3.37 28.74 -43.30
CA PRO A 361 2.16 28.87 -42.48
C PRO A 361 2.31 28.36 -41.02
N SER A 362 1.48 28.91 -40.14
CA SER A 362 1.48 28.74 -38.67
C SER A 362 0.43 27.67 -38.21
N PRO A 363 0.28 27.34 -36.90
CA PRO A 363 0.04 25.96 -36.46
C PRO A 363 -1.43 25.55 -36.21
N ILE A 364 -1.66 24.23 -36.13
CA ILE A 364 -2.95 23.58 -35.90
C ILE A 364 -3.11 23.14 -34.43
N LYS A 365 -4.32 23.32 -33.87
CA LYS A 365 -4.79 22.77 -32.58
C LYS A 365 -6.30 22.41 -32.67
N PRO A 366 -6.90 21.74 -31.67
CA PRO A 366 -7.53 20.43 -31.90
C PRO A 366 -9.06 20.44 -32.03
N ALA A 367 -9.62 19.32 -32.50
CA ALA A 367 -11.08 19.10 -32.58
C ALA A 367 -11.58 18.20 -31.43
N SER A 368 -12.71 18.61 -30.82
CA SER A 368 -13.52 17.79 -29.90
C SER A 368 -14.89 17.52 -30.56
N PRO A 369 -15.53 16.36 -30.33
CA PRO A 369 -16.89 16.12 -30.81
C PRO A 369 -17.92 16.76 -29.85
N ALA A 370 -18.78 17.64 -30.38
CA ALA A 370 -19.91 18.21 -29.64
C ALA A 370 -21.24 17.60 -30.12
N PHE A 371 -22.10 17.25 -29.16
CA PHE A 371 -23.47 16.82 -29.43
C PHE A 371 -24.31 17.97 -30.02
N LYS A 372 -25.21 17.64 -30.96
CA LYS A 372 -26.22 18.58 -31.47
C LYS A 372 -27.54 18.39 -30.73
N SER A 373 -28.02 19.44 -30.08
CA SER A 373 -29.39 19.59 -29.60
C SER A 373 -30.17 20.50 -30.56
N PRO A 374 -31.44 20.16 -30.92
CA PRO A 374 -32.33 21.08 -31.61
C PRO A 374 -33.08 21.98 -30.61
N ALA A 375 -33.25 23.25 -30.95
CA ALA A 375 -34.15 24.17 -30.26
C ALA A 375 -35.40 24.42 -31.11
N SER A 376 -36.57 24.53 -30.47
CA SER A 376 -37.82 24.98 -31.11
C SER A 376 -38.48 26.09 -30.31
N THR A 377 -39.03 27.06 -31.03
CA THR A 377 -39.46 28.37 -30.52
C THR A 377 -40.87 28.34 -29.88
N SER A 378 -41.12 29.23 -28.94
CA SER A 378 -42.37 29.38 -28.18
C SER A 378 -43.42 30.30 -28.82
N GLN A 379 -44.73 30.03 -28.63
CA GLN A 379 -45.86 30.98 -28.49
C GLN A 379 -47.15 30.21 -28.02
N PRO A 380 -48.23 30.86 -27.49
CA PRO A 380 -48.81 30.40 -26.21
C PRO A 380 -50.33 30.02 -26.14
N SER A 381 -50.70 29.38 -25.00
CA SER A 381 -52.03 29.37 -24.33
C SER A 381 -53.19 28.55 -24.97
N PRO A 382 -54.22 28.05 -24.21
CA PRO A 382 -54.70 28.55 -22.90
C PRO A 382 -54.94 27.52 -21.77
N ILE A 383 -55.28 28.06 -20.60
CA ILE A 383 -55.59 27.40 -19.32
C ILE A 383 -56.90 26.59 -19.38
N LYS A 384 -56.93 25.39 -18.80
CA LYS A 384 -58.15 24.71 -18.31
C LYS A 384 -57.92 24.06 -16.93
N GLN A 385 -59.03 23.83 -16.23
CA GLN A 385 -59.13 23.67 -14.77
C GLN A 385 -58.73 22.29 -14.23
N ALA A 386 -58.47 22.23 -12.92
CA ALA A 386 -58.17 21.03 -12.17
C ALA A 386 -59.40 20.15 -11.89
N ALA A 387 -59.18 18.83 -11.85
CA ALA A 387 -60.09 17.79 -11.34
C ALA A 387 -59.24 16.60 -10.81
N PRO A 388 -59.77 15.72 -9.93
CA PRO A 388 -58.96 15.06 -8.91
C PRO A 388 -58.26 13.74 -9.32
N SER A 389 -57.27 13.38 -8.49
CA SER A 389 -56.44 12.17 -8.58
C SER A 389 -57.19 10.86 -8.28
N PRO A 390 -56.95 9.76 -9.03
CA PRO A 390 -57.34 8.41 -8.61
C PRO A 390 -56.39 7.84 -7.54
N SER A 391 -56.89 6.89 -6.76
CA SER A 391 -56.25 6.37 -5.54
C SER A 391 -55.03 5.48 -5.78
N SER A 392 -54.01 5.65 -4.94
CA SER A 392 -52.73 4.91 -4.97
C SER A 392 -52.80 3.43 -4.51
N SER A 393 -53.96 2.95 -4.08
CA SER A 393 -54.12 1.59 -3.51
C SER A 393 -53.97 0.46 -4.54
N GLY A 394 -54.62 0.56 -5.70
CA GLY A 394 -54.67 -0.54 -6.67
C GLY A 394 -53.31 -0.88 -7.31
N HIS A 395 -52.37 0.06 -7.35
CA HIS A 395 -51.02 -0.17 -7.86
C HIS A 395 -50.12 -0.94 -6.87
N ILE A 396 -50.39 -0.83 -5.57
CA ILE A 396 -49.67 -1.55 -4.51
C ILE A 396 -50.18 -2.99 -4.45
N GLU A 397 -51.49 -3.19 -4.56
CA GLU A 397 -52.13 -4.51 -4.49
C GLU A 397 -51.72 -5.39 -5.68
N SER A 398 -51.69 -4.85 -6.91
CA SER A 398 -51.18 -5.59 -8.09
C SER A 398 -49.69 -5.95 -7.97
N SER A 399 -48.88 -5.08 -7.36
CA SER A 399 -47.45 -5.33 -7.13
C SER A 399 -47.24 -6.44 -6.09
N LEU A 400 -48.06 -6.49 -5.05
CA LEU A 400 -48.00 -7.53 -4.01
C LEU A 400 -48.40 -8.90 -4.56
N ASP A 401 -49.42 -8.99 -5.41
CA ASP A 401 -49.79 -10.26 -6.05
C ASP A 401 -48.75 -10.73 -7.07
N GLN A 402 -48.08 -9.80 -7.77
CA GLN A 402 -46.96 -10.14 -8.65
C GLN A 402 -45.75 -10.69 -7.87
N ILE A 403 -45.47 -10.17 -6.68
CA ILE A 403 -44.44 -10.70 -5.75
C ILE A 403 -44.85 -12.09 -5.23
N ARG A 404 -46.11 -12.31 -4.85
CA ARG A 404 -46.62 -13.62 -4.41
C ARG A 404 -46.46 -14.70 -5.48
N GLN A 405 -46.84 -14.40 -6.73
CA GLN A 405 -46.66 -15.34 -7.85
C GLN A 405 -45.18 -15.68 -8.09
N MET A 406 -44.27 -14.72 -7.92
CA MET A 406 -42.83 -14.94 -8.06
C MET A 406 -42.29 -15.87 -6.96
N LEU A 407 -42.70 -15.67 -5.71
CA LEU A 407 -42.33 -16.54 -4.58
C LEU A 407 -42.88 -17.97 -4.75
N GLU A 408 -44.10 -18.14 -5.26
CA GLU A 408 -44.65 -19.46 -5.59
C GLU A 408 -43.87 -20.16 -6.71
N GLN A 409 -43.47 -19.43 -7.75
CA GLN A 409 -42.63 -19.99 -8.82
C GLN A 409 -41.25 -20.41 -8.31
N GLN A 410 -40.62 -19.58 -7.46
CA GLN A 410 -39.34 -19.88 -6.84
C GLN A 410 -39.43 -21.12 -5.94
N THR A 411 -40.49 -21.23 -5.14
CA THR A 411 -40.75 -22.41 -4.29
C THR A 411 -40.93 -23.69 -5.11
N LYS A 412 -41.64 -23.63 -6.24
CA LYS A 412 -41.81 -24.77 -7.18
C LYS A 412 -40.51 -25.15 -7.88
N LEU A 413 -39.60 -24.19 -8.12
CA LEU A 413 -38.27 -24.45 -8.69
C LEU A 413 -37.35 -25.15 -7.67
N ILE A 414 -37.30 -24.66 -6.43
CA ILE A 414 -36.52 -25.26 -5.34
C ILE A 414 -36.98 -26.70 -5.07
N GLY A 415 -38.30 -26.96 -5.08
CA GLY A 415 -38.83 -28.32 -4.96
C GLY A 415 -38.28 -29.27 -6.05
N LYS A 416 -38.35 -28.85 -7.32
CA LYS A 416 -37.81 -29.64 -8.45
C LYS A 416 -36.28 -29.85 -8.38
N GLN A 417 -35.55 -28.89 -7.84
CA GLN A 417 -34.10 -29.04 -7.61
C GLN A 417 -33.81 -30.07 -6.51
N ASN A 418 -34.55 -30.02 -5.38
CA ASN A 418 -34.42 -31.01 -4.30
C ASN A 418 -34.79 -32.44 -4.76
N ASP A 419 -35.83 -32.59 -5.58
CA ASP A 419 -36.19 -33.89 -6.17
C ASP A 419 -35.05 -34.45 -7.04
N LYS A 420 -34.41 -33.60 -7.84
CA LYS A 420 -33.30 -33.99 -8.71
C LYS A 420 -32.02 -34.31 -7.92
N ILE A 421 -31.70 -33.54 -6.88
CA ILE A 421 -30.59 -33.83 -5.96
C ILE A 421 -30.83 -35.17 -5.26
N SER A 422 -32.08 -35.47 -4.88
CA SER A 422 -32.45 -36.74 -4.24
C SER A 422 -32.28 -37.94 -5.18
N GLN A 423 -32.70 -37.81 -6.46
CA GLN A 423 -32.48 -38.85 -7.47
C GLN A 423 -30.98 -39.11 -7.72
N LEU A 424 -30.18 -38.05 -7.94
CA LEU A 424 -28.74 -38.18 -8.17
C LEU A 424 -28.01 -38.77 -6.95
N SER A 425 -28.42 -38.41 -5.73
CA SER A 425 -27.87 -38.97 -4.49
C SER A 425 -28.12 -40.49 -4.40
N ALA A 426 -29.33 -40.95 -4.74
CA ALA A 426 -29.68 -42.36 -4.76
C ALA A 426 -28.93 -43.14 -5.87
N GLU A 427 -28.71 -42.52 -7.03
CA GLU A 427 -27.93 -43.12 -8.12
C GLU A 427 -26.44 -43.27 -7.76
N VAL A 428 -25.84 -42.25 -7.13
CA VAL A 428 -24.46 -42.31 -6.61
C VAL A 428 -24.32 -43.40 -5.54
N GLU A 429 -25.29 -43.54 -4.63
CA GLU A 429 -25.25 -44.62 -3.63
C GLU A 429 -25.40 -46.01 -4.28
N GLY A 430 -26.29 -46.15 -5.27
CA GLY A 430 -26.45 -47.38 -6.04
C GLY A 430 -25.20 -47.78 -6.83
N LEU A 431 -24.46 -46.81 -7.38
CA LEU A 431 -23.20 -47.04 -8.08
C LEU A 431 -22.07 -47.39 -7.09
N LYS A 432 -21.95 -46.69 -5.96
CA LYS A 432 -20.97 -47.03 -4.90
C LYS A 432 -21.16 -48.45 -4.36
N ARG A 433 -22.41 -48.89 -4.16
CA ARG A 433 -22.73 -50.28 -3.78
C ARG A 433 -22.31 -51.31 -4.85
N LYS A 434 -22.38 -50.97 -6.15
CA LYS A 434 -21.94 -51.85 -7.25
C LYS A 434 -20.42 -51.89 -7.41
N VAL A 435 -19.72 -50.77 -7.23
CA VAL A 435 -18.23 -50.74 -7.30
C VAL A 435 -17.60 -51.55 -6.16
N ASN A 436 -18.18 -51.51 -4.96
CA ASN A 436 -17.75 -52.39 -3.85
C ASN A 436 -17.98 -53.90 -4.10
N ALA A 437 -18.73 -54.27 -5.14
CA ALA A 437 -18.90 -55.66 -5.59
C ALA A 437 -17.95 -56.07 -6.73
N GLY A 438 -17.02 -55.18 -7.13
CA GLY A 438 -16.01 -55.41 -8.17
C GLY A 438 -16.38 -54.77 -9.51
N GLY A 439 -15.83 -53.58 -9.79
CA GLY A 439 -16.02 -52.84 -11.04
C GLY A 439 -14.78 -52.04 -11.45
N SER A 440 -14.56 -51.87 -12.76
CA SER A 440 -13.31 -51.35 -13.34
C SER A 440 -13.16 -49.81 -13.31
N GLN A 441 -11.97 -49.34 -13.68
CA GLN A 441 -11.51 -47.95 -13.60
C GLN A 441 -12.47 -46.91 -14.23
N ASP A 442 -13.08 -47.21 -15.37
CA ASP A 442 -14.09 -46.35 -16.03
C ASP A 442 -15.28 -45.98 -15.12
N GLN A 443 -15.70 -46.89 -14.23
CA GLN A 443 -16.85 -46.65 -13.35
C GLN A 443 -16.51 -45.66 -12.23
N SER A 444 -15.24 -45.62 -11.81
CA SER A 444 -14.75 -44.67 -10.81
C SER A 444 -14.73 -43.24 -11.36
N GLU A 445 -14.33 -43.07 -12.62
CA GLU A 445 -14.37 -41.77 -13.30
C GLU A 445 -15.82 -41.30 -13.52
N ARG A 446 -16.75 -42.20 -13.85
CA ARG A 446 -18.17 -41.84 -13.99
C ARG A 446 -18.82 -41.40 -12.67
N ILE A 447 -18.45 -42.01 -11.54
CA ILE A 447 -18.90 -41.54 -10.21
C ILE A 447 -18.34 -40.14 -9.93
N ARG A 448 -17.06 -39.90 -10.18
CA ARG A 448 -16.44 -38.58 -9.99
C ARG A 448 -17.10 -37.48 -10.83
N GLN A 449 -17.49 -37.80 -12.07
CA GLN A 449 -18.25 -36.89 -12.94
C GLN A 449 -19.62 -36.53 -12.33
N LEU A 450 -20.34 -37.53 -11.80
CA LEU A 450 -21.66 -37.33 -11.17
C LEU A 450 -21.58 -36.63 -9.82
N GLU A 451 -20.51 -36.83 -9.05
CA GLU A 451 -20.25 -36.06 -7.82
C GLU A 451 -20.02 -34.57 -8.14
N LEU A 452 -19.29 -34.26 -9.21
CA LEU A 452 -19.12 -32.90 -9.74
C LEU A 452 -20.42 -32.27 -10.25
N GLU A 453 -21.26 -33.02 -10.96
CA GLU A 453 -22.59 -32.56 -11.38
C GLU A 453 -23.56 -32.35 -10.21
N LEU A 454 -23.43 -33.16 -9.14
CA LEU A 454 -24.23 -33.04 -7.91
C LEU A 454 -23.77 -31.86 -7.04
N GLU A 455 -22.46 -31.57 -7.01
CA GLU A 455 -21.90 -30.37 -6.38
C GLU A 455 -22.34 -29.10 -7.13
N ALA A 456 -22.25 -29.10 -8.46
CA ALA A 456 -22.76 -28.02 -9.33
C ALA A 456 -24.29 -27.85 -9.31
N ALA A 457 -25.04 -28.86 -8.83
CA ALA A 457 -26.48 -28.76 -8.59
C ALA A 457 -26.84 -28.32 -7.16
N ARG A 458 -25.85 -28.25 -6.25
CA ARG A 458 -26.00 -27.74 -4.87
C ARG A 458 -25.54 -26.29 -4.71
N SER A 459 -24.65 -25.82 -5.60
CA SER A 459 -24.29 -24.41 -5.79
C SER A 459 -25.38 -23.64 -6.55
#